data_AF-A0A3D5M6Y7-F1
#
_entry.id   AF-A0A3D5M6Y7-F1
#
_cell.length_a   1.000
_cell.length_b   1.000
_cell.length_c   1.000
_cell.angle_alpha   90.00
_cell.angle_beta   90.00
_cell.angle_gamma   90.00
#
_symmetry.space_group_name_H-M   'P 1'
#
loop_
_entity.id
_entity.type
_entity.pdbx_description
1 polymer ?
#
loop_
_entity_poly.entity_id
_entity_poly.type
_entity_poly.pdbx_seq_one_letter_code
_entity_poly.pdbx_strand_id
1 'polypeptide(L)'
;MLKTNGLKRALYMSVLLVFIQSGFIQAQPCDPGGGLGGTGTDVIIGDLVGTSNYGAAGGFHAYAVGTTSCNIGTEPLLWIPTTNEHPVIGQNLFRLHDGRFEQIGMSWLKHGFLALQQNICGCGCVNPGTGTLLGVGCSDPYSSGLNGQQGGLGPRSEVFDVANGLFQYPIINSGLIADTTSKRLRVATNDIDPAAFPGATFIVEGQYVTVDDSSAGNANNNCSYRTVSFGATGNRNMSLLGTTQRQQPAIQAWQDLDPQVTLTEVIDADNGLVIVGYRVTELGGGQFAYEYAIYNMNSTRSVRSFEFPLAGGVTLNGLGATHPIYHSGEPYSNAAWVANQGAGTLSWSTETEAQNVNANAIRWSTMHSFRFVANAPATTVTATLDHFTGGGSATVEILAPSGDFTLPVTAATCVQNGEQVDLSWSNGEIYDSIEVTRDGVSLATLAGSATNWTDVSALPGDHTYGLNATVGVVPSGIVPCNILVQAALAISV
;
A
#
# COMPACT_ATOMS: atom_id res chain seq x y z
N MET A 1 -83.64 12.22 37.91
CA MET A 1 -84.33 13.42 38.44
C MET A 1 -83.27 14.45 38.85
N LEU A 2 -83.39 15.66 38.31
CA LEU A 2 -82.81 16.98 38.69
C LEU A 2 -81.33 17.04 39.17
N LYS A 3 -80.39 17.57 38.37
CA LYS A 3 -79.96 18.99 38.21
C LYS A 3 -79.60 19.71 39.53
N THR A 4 -78.34 20.17 39.64
CA THR A 4 -77.96 21.60 39.75
C THR A 4 -76.44 21.82 39.59
N ASN A 5 -76.08 22.85 38.83
CA ASN A 5 -74.73 23.37 38.57
C ASN A 5 -74.17 24.19 39.75
N GLY A 6 -72.84 24.25 39.89
CA GLY A 6 -72.15 25.17 40.79
C GLY A 6 -70.66 25.32 40.47
N LEU A 7 -70.32 26.38 39.73
CA LEU A 7 -69.00 26.81 39.29
C LEU A 7 -68.10 27.18 40.49
N LYS A 8 -66.86 26.67 40.58
CA LYS A 8 -65.79 27.26 41.41
C LYS A 8 -64.51 27.40 40.60
N ARG A 9 -64.08 28.66 40.44
CA ARG A 9 -62.84 29.10 39.79
C ARG A 9 -61.63 28.69 40.65
N ALA A 10 -60.68 27.97 40.06
CA ALA A 10 -59.35 27.76 40.64
C ALA A 10 -58.39 28.83 40.07
N LEU A 11 -57.71 29.54 40.97
CA LEU A 11 -56.71 30.54 40.66
C LEU A 11 -55.43 29.81 40.21
N TYR A 12 -55.11 29.83 38.92
CA TYR A 12 -53.83 29.32 38.41
C TYR A 12 -52.76 30.39 38.58
N MET A 13 -51.86 30.16 39.53
CA MET A 13 -50.66 30.95 39.73
C MET A 13 -49.58 30.45 38.76
N SER A 14 -49.33 31.20 37.69
CA SER A 14 -48.33 30.89 36.67
C SER A 14 -46.93 31.12 37.24
N VAL A 15 -46.23 30.03 37.59
CA VAL A 15 -44.78 30.10 37.85
C VAL A 15 -44.07 29.93 36.51
N LEU A 16 -43.54 31.03 35.98
CA LEU A 16 -42.68 31.01 34.80
C LEU A 16 -41.28 30.54 35.23
N LEU A 17 -40.99 29.24 35.10
CA LEU A 17 -39.61 28.74 35.20
C LEU A 17 -38.86 29.12 33.92
N VAL A 18 -37.98 30.11 34.02
CA VAL A 18 -36.97 30.37 33.00
C VAL A 18 -35.87 29.33 33.20
N PHE A 19 -35.85 28.29 32.36
CA PHE A 19 -34.68 27.44 32.22
C PHE A 19 -33.60 28.23 31.48
N ILE A 20 -32.60 28.72 32.23
CA ILE A 20 -31.34 29.12 31.62
C ILE A 20 -30.64 27.81 31.26
N GLN A 21 -30.82 27.32 30.03
CA GLN A 21 -29.90 26.35 29.46
C GLN A 21 -28.57 27.08 29.27
N SER A 22 -27.65 26.91 30.22
CA SER A 22 -26.23 27.10 29.94
C SER A 22 -25.86 26.05 28.89
N GLY A 23 -25.95 26.44 27.62
CA GLY A 23 -25.48 25.62 26.52
C GLY A 23 -23.98 25.41 26.70
N PHE A 24 -23.58 24.27 27.24
CA PHE A 24 -22.24 23.77 27.04
C PHE A 24 -22.15 23.50 25.53
N ILE A 25 -21.44 24.35 24.79
CA ILE A 25 -21.01 24.00 23.43
C ILE A 25 -20.06 22.83 23.63
N GLN A 26 -20.56 21.60 23.45
CA GLN A 26 -19.66 20.46 23.28
C GLN A 26 -18.82 20.74 22.05
N ALA A 27 -17.50 20.67 22.20
CA ALA A 27 -16.62 20.66 21.05
C ALA A 27 -17.07 19.53 20.12
N GLN A 28 -17.30 19.85 18.85
CA GLN A 28 -17.74 18.87 17.86
C GLN A 28 -16.55 18.49 16.99
N PRO A 29 -16.42 17.21 16.60
CA PRO A 29 -15.42 16.84 15.63
C PRO A 29 -15.65 17.61 14.33
N CYS A 30 -14.58 17.90 13.60
CA CYS A 30 -14.65 18.59 12.32
C CYS A 30 -14.17 17.69 11.18
N ASP A 31 -14.66 17.97 9.96
CA ASP A 31 -14.14 17.38 8.73
C ASP A 31 -13.46 18.48 7.92
N PRO A 32 -12.11 18.53 7.89
CA PRO A 32 -11.39 19.50 7.09
C PRO A 32 -11.25 19.07 5.62
N GLY A 33 -11.91 18.01 5.16
CA GLY A 33 -11.74 17.46 3.82
C GLY A 33 -10.75 16.30 3.84
N GLY A 34 -11.20 15.17 4.39
CA GLY A 34 -10.46 13.90 4.50
C GLY A 34 -11.18 12.86 5.37
N GLY A 35 -12.21 13.28 6.11
CA GLY A 35 -12.92 12.46 7.09
C GLY A 35 -13.30 13.29 8.31
N LEU A 36 -14.41 12.93 8.94
CA LEU A 36 -14.85 13.52 10.19
C LEU A 36 -13.95 13.02 11.33
N GLY A 37 -13.51 13.94 12.20
CA GLY A 37 -12.72 13.59 13.37
C GLY A 37 -13.43 12.66 14.35
N GLY A 38 -12.64 11.97 15.14
CA GLY A 38 -13.09 11.06 16.19
C GLY A 38 -13.50 11.75 17.50
N THR A 39 -13.97 10.94 18.45
CA THR A 39 -14.17 11.39 19.84
C THR A 39 -12.83 11.42 20.55
N GLY A 40 -12.64 12.41 21.43
CA GLY A 40 -11.37 12.62 22.12
C GLY A 40 -10.38 13.41 21.26
N THR A 41 -9.11 13.16 21.49
CA THR A 41 -8.01 13.77 20.75
C THR A 41 -7.88 13.15 19.36
N ASP A 42 -7.72 13.96 18.31
CA ASP A 42 -7.52 13.44 16.94
C ASP A 42 -6.54 14.32 16.16
N VAL A 43 -5.31 13.85 15.96
CA VAL A 43 -4.28 14.56 15.18
C VAL A 43 -4.20 14.06 13.75
N ILE A 44 -4.39 14.98 12.81
CA ILE A 44 -4.14 14.71 11.40
C ILE A 44 -3.05 15.62 10.85
N ILE A 45 -2.53 15.29 9.67
CA ILE A 45 -1.83 16.25 8.84
C ILE A 45 -2.83 16.99 7.96
N GLY A 46 -3.12 18.23 8.34
CA GLY A 46 -3.95 19.12 7.56
C GLY A 46 -3.30 19.63 6.28
N ASP A 47 -1.98 19.80 6.24
CA ASP A 47 -1.30 20.21 5.01
C ASP A 47 0.18 19.84 5.04
N LEU A 48 0.71 19.48 3.87
CA LEU A 48 2.13 19.32 3.60
C LEU A 48 2.59 20.56 2.85
N VAL A 49 3.40 21.40 3.48
CA VAL A 49 3.66 22.78 3.04
C VAL A 49 5.14 23.10 2.95
N GLY A 50 5.55 23.72 1.84
CA GLY A 50 6.94 24.11 1.63
C GLY A 50 7.93 22.93 1.62
N THR A 51 9.10 23.20 1.08
CA THR A 51 10.17 22.19 0.95
C THR A 51 11.52 22.81 1.25
N SER A 52 12.37 22.10 1.97
CA SER A 52 13.78 22.42 2.13
C SER A 52 14.62 21.37 1.39
N ASN A 53 15.66 21.85 0.71
CA ASN A 53 16.60 21.04 -0.06
C ASN A 53 17.99 21.23 0.54
N TYR A 54 18.71 20.13 0.76
CA TYR A 54 20.03 20.14 1.37
C TYR A 54 21.10 19.66 0.38
N GLY A 55 22.37 19.92 0.69
CA GLY A 55 23.46 19.46 -0.16
C GLY A 55 23.43 17.95 -0.32
N ALA A 56 23.63 17.46 -1.55
CA ALA A 56 23.78 16.04 -1.82
C ALA A 56 25.09 15.51 -1.22
N ALA A 57 25.09 14.27 -0.71
CA ALA A 57 26.27 13.63 -0.15
C ALA A 57 26.21 12.11 -0.31
N GLY A 58 27.35 11.48 -0.59
CA GLY A 58 27.47 10.01 -0.62
C GLY A 58 26.56 9.28 -1.61
N GLY A 59 26.14 9.94 -2.70
CA GLY A 59 25.17 9.40 -3.65
C GLY A 59 23.71 9.58 -3.25
N PHE A 60 23.42 10.40 -2.23
CA PHE A 60 22.07 10.67 -1.75
C PHE A 60 21.73 12.16 -1.83
N HIS A 61 20.44 12.43 -2.02
CA HIS A 61 19.82 13.72 -1.81
C HIS A 61 19.07 13.72 -0.47
N ALA A 62 18.87 14.90 0.10
CA ALA A 62 18.07 15.07 1.30
C ALA A 62 17.14 16.26 1.24
N TYR A 63 15.96 16.04 1.80
CA TYR A 63 14.86 16.98 1.79
C TYR A 63 14.24 17.10 3.17
N ALA A 64 13.34 18.07 3.32
CA ALA A 64 12.34 18.11 4.38
C ALA A 64 11.10 18.82 3.87
N VAL A 65 9.93 18.42 4.37
CA VAL A 65 8.65 19.05 4.04
C VAL A 65 8.06 19.69 5.29
N GLY A 66 7.43 20.86 5.18
CA GLY A 66 6.72 21.45 6.31
C GLY A 66 5.41 20.71 6.54
N THR A 67 4.95 20.65 7.78
CA THR A 67 3.72 19.95 8.17
C THR A 67 2.83 20.89 8.94
N THR A 68 1.54 20.90 8.63
CA THR A 68 0.53 21.54 9.47
C THR A 68 -0.32 20.44 10.09
N SER A 69 -0.22 20.25 11.40
CA SER A 69 -1.16 19.37 12.11
C SER A 69 -2.47 20.08 12.38
N CYS A 70 -3.54 19.30 12.56
CA CYS A 70 -4.83 19.80 13.01
C CYS A 70 -5.41 18.86 14.05
N ASN A 71 -5.98 19.43 15.12
CA ASN A 71 -6.81 18.70 16.05
C ASN A 71 -8.26 18.70 15.52
N ILE A 72 -8.71 17.58 14.97
CA ILE A 72 -10.06 17.50 14.39
C ILE A 72 -11.08 16.83 15.31
N GLY A 73 -10.65 16.44 16.51
CA GLY A 73 -11.46 15.72 17.49
C GLY A 73 -12.28 16.63 18.39
N THR A 74 -12.55 16.15 19.61
CA THR A 74 -13.37 16.85 20.62
C THR A 74 -12.61 17.27 21.87
N GLU A 75 -11.36 16.84 22.04
CA GLU A 75 -10.52 17.18 23.21
C GLU A 75 -9.15 17.75 22.79
N PRO A 76 -8.50 18.60 23.61
CA PRO A 76 -7.18 19.14 23.29
C PRO A 76 -6.08 18.06 23.19
N LEU A 77 -5.19 18.23 22.22
CA LEU A 77 -3.99 17.43 21.98
C LEU A 77 -2.85 17.83 22.93
N LEU A 78 -2.05 16.89 23.41
CA LEU A 78 -0.84 17.13 24.20
C LEU A 78 0.32 17.60 23.31
N TRP A 79 0.97 18.70 23.72
CA TRP A 79 2.13 19.29 23.05
C TRP A 79 3.20 19.70 24.07
N ILE A 80 3.38 18.88 25.10
CA ILE A 80 4.20 19.19 26.27
C ILE A 80 5.68 19.00 25.88
N PRO A 81 6.49 20.08 25.86
CA PRO A 81 7.89 19.98 25.52
C PRO A 81 8.63 19.22 26.63
N THR A 82 9.75 18.59 26.29
CA THR A 82 10.64 17.90 27.24
C THR A 82 10.05 16.68 27.96
N THR A 83 8.93 16.14 27.49
CA THR A 83 8.35 14.85 27.92
C THR A 83 8.11 13.97 26.69
N ASN A 84 7.50 12.80 26.83
CA ASN A 84 6.98 12.01 25.70
C ASN A 84 5.51 12.33 25.37
N GLU A 85 4.95 13.40 25.95
CA GLU A 85 3.56 13.84 25.74
C GLU A 85 3.50 14.96 24.69
N HIS A 86 4.10 14.70 23.54
CA HIS A 86 4.05 15.53 22.34
C HIS A 86 4.15 14.64 21.10
N PRO A 87 3.78 15.11 19.91
CA PRO A 87 3.89 14.27 18.73
C PRO A 87 5.31 14.19 18.19
N VAL A 88 5.66 13.02 17.69
CA VAL A 88 6.79 12.83 16.79
C VAL A 88 6.29 12.78 15.35
N ILE A 89 7.09 13.33 14.42
CA ILE A 89 6.66 13.58 13.03
C ILE A 89 7.64 12.93 12.07
N GLY A 90 7.18 11.91 11.35
CA GLY A 90 7.93 11.21 10.32
C GLY A 90 7.64 11.74 8.91
N GLN A 91 8.59 11.56 8.00
CA GLN A 91 8.44 11.86 6.57
C GLN A 91 8.92 10.69 5.72
N ASN A 92 8.17 10.36 4.68
CA ASN A 92 8.49 9.29 3.74
C ASN A 92 8.38 9.78 2.30
N LEU A 93 9.15 9.17 1.40
CA LEU A 93 9.11 9.44 -0.04
C LEU A 93 8.90 8.13 -0.80
N PHE A 94 7.97 8.16 -1.74
CA PHE A 94 7.57 7.02 -2.56
C PHE A 94 7.70 7.35 -4.04
N ARG A 95 7.84 6.30 -4.84
CA ARG A 95 7.85 6.36 -6.30
C ARG A 95 6.82 5.37 -6.85
N LEU A 96 6.01 5.84 -7.79
CA LEU A 96 5.20 5.02 -8.68
C LEU A 96 5.83 5.06 -10.08
N HIS A 97 6.24 3.91 -10.59
CA HIS A 97 6.82 3.77 -11.93
C HIS A 97 6.49 2.40 -12.52
N ASP A 98 5.96 2.34 -13.74
CA ASP A 98 5.54 1.10 -14.41
C ASP A 98 4.66 0.18 -13.53
N GLY A 99 3.69 0.77 -12.81
CA GLY A 99 2.79 0.04 -11.91
C GLY A 99 3.41 -0.36 -10.57
N ARG A 100 4.69 -0.07 -10.32
CA ARG A 100 5.42 -0.42 -9.10
C ARG A 100 5.39 0.73 -8.12
N PHE A 101 4.87 0.49 -6.92
CA PHE A 101 4.83 1.45 -5.83
C PHE A 101 5.89 1.11 -4.77
N GLU A 102 6.87 1.99 -4.56
CA GLU A 102 8.06 1.72 -3.75
C GLU A 102 8.35 2.88 -2.78
N GLN A 103 8.66 2.59 -1.52
CA GLN A 103 9.19 3.58 -0.58
C GLN A 103 10.70 3.71 -0.80
N ILE A 104 11.13 4.87 -1.25
CA ILE A 104 12.52 5.14 -1.68
C ILE A 104 13.27 6.04 -0.70
N GLY A 105 12.58 6.60 0.28
CA GLY A 105 13.19 7.46 1.30
C GLY A 105 12.38 7.56 2.57
N MET A 106 13.09 7.86 3.65
CA MET A 106 12.53 8.11 4.98
C MET A 106 13.39 9.14 5.71
N SER A 107 12.80 9.87 6.64
CA SER A 107 13.50 10.72 7.60
C SER A 107 13.55 10.09 8.99
N TRP A 108 14.40 10.62 9.87
CA TRP A 108 14.19 10.55 11.32
C TRP A 108 13.03 11.48 11.72
N LEU A 109 12.65 11.45 13.00
CA LEU A 109 11.45 12.09 13.52
C LEU A 109 11.72 13.47 14.10
N LYS A 110 10.89 14.45 13.75
CA LYS A 110 10.86 15.75 14.42
C LYS A 110 10.00 15.65 15.68
N HIS A 111 10.50 16.18 16.79
CA HIS A 111 9.75 16.25 18.07
C HIS A 111 8.95 17.56 18.19
N GLY A 112 7.68 17.47 18.60
CA GLY A 112 6.82 18.56 19.05
C GLY A 112 7.47 19.41 20.16
N PHE A 113 7.24 20.73 20.15
CA PHE A 113 7.73 21.60 21.23
C PHE A 113 6.84 22.81 21.54
N LEU A 114 6.03 23.27 20.59
CA LEU A 114 5.10 24.38 20.80
C LEU A 114 3.98 24.33 19.75
N ALA A 115 2.73 24.40 20.18
CA ALA A 115 1.57 24.48 19.30
C ALA A 115 1.10 25.93 19.10
N LEU A 116 1.08 26.42 17.86
CA LEU A 116 0.79 27.82 17.52
C LEU A 116 -0.70 28.21 17.47
N GLN A 117 -1.63 27.28 17.63
CA GLN A 117 -3.08 27.54 17.71
C GLN A 117 -3.67 28.32 16.52
N GLN A 118 -3.32 27.94 15.29
CA GLN A 118 -3.89 28.54 14.08
C GLN A 118 -5.21 27.85 13.68
N ASN A 119 -5.80 28.24 12.54
CA ASN A 119 -7.05 27.68 12.03
C ASN A 119 -6.93 27.25 10.55
N ILE A 120 -5.79 26.70 10.15
CA ILE A 120 -5.48 26.37 8.75
C ILE A 120 -6.43 25.29 8.21
N CYS A 121 -6.88 24.35 9.05
CA CYS A 121 -7.87 23.34 8.67
C CYS A 121 -9.31 23.85 8.60
N GLY A 122 -9.58 25.09 9.01
CA GLY A 122 -10.92 25.67 8.94
C GLY A 122 -11.93 25.09 9.94
N CYS A 123 -11.47 24.40 10.98
CA CYS A 123 -12.32 23.70 11.95
C CYS A 123 -12.87 24.58 13.08
N GLY A 124 -12.48 25.85 13.15
CA GLY A 124 -12.91 26.75 14.21
C GLY A 124 -12.09 26.54 15.48
N CYS A 125 -10.85 27.01 15.46
CA CYS A 125 -9.90 26.87 16.56
C CYS A 125 -10.42 27.39 17.91
N VAL A 126 -10.51 26.48 18.88
CA VAL A 126 -10.73 26.75 20.30
C VAL A 126 -9.39 26.77 21.02
N ASN A 127 -8.76 27.95 21.06
CA ASN A 127 -7.42 28.13 21.62
C ASN A 127 -7.42 27.90 23.17
N PRO A 128 -6.60 26.97 23.70
CA PRO A 128 -6.55 26.64 25.12
C PRO A 128 -5.74 27.66 25.96
N GLY A 129 -5.21 28.72 25.35
CA GLY A 129 -4.41 29.75 26.01
C GLY A 129 -2.96 29.35 26.30
N THR A 130 -2.50 28.21 25.80
CA THR A 130 -1.14 27.67 25.97
C THR A 130 -0.64 27.03 24.68
N GLY A 131 0.69 26.95 24.53
CA GLY A 131 1.34 26.20 23.45
C GLY A 131 1.70 24.76 23.82
N THR A 132 1.40 24.32 25.05
CA THR A 132 1.61 22.94 25.52
C THR A 132 0.44 22.01 25.19
N LEU A 133 -0.62 22.54 24.58
CA LEU A 133 -1.78 21.81 24.08
C LEU A 133 -2.11 22.33 22.69
N LEU A 134 -2.57 21.48 21.77
CA LEU A 134 -3.20 21.93 20.53
C LEU A 134 -4.73 21.85 20.69
N GLY A 135 -5.38 23.02 20.72
CA GLY A 135 -6.82 23.14 20.97
C GLY A 135 -7.68 22.46 19.92
N VAL A 136 -8.94 22.16 20.27
CA VAL A 136 -9.90 21.57 19.34
C VAL A 136 -10.11 22.49 18.14
N GLY A 137 -10.07 21.92 16.94
CA GLY A 137 -10.18 22.64 15.68
C GLY A 137 -8.97 23.52 15.34
N CYS A 138 -7.96 23.59 16.20
CA CYS A 138 -6.76 24.36 15.96
C CYS A 138 -5.74 23.59 15.12
N SER A 139 -4.82 24.33 14.50
CA SER A 139 -3.73 23.79 13.70
C SER A 139 -2.36 24.30 14.14
N ASP A 140 -1.32 23.48 14.00
CA ASP A 140 0.07 23.86 14.29
C ASP A 140 0.97 23.66 13.06
N PRO A 141 1.48 24.75 12.44
CA PRO A 141 2.42 24.64 11.31
C PRO A 141 3.89 24.59 11.76
N TYR A 142 4.59 23.55 11.31
CA TYR A 142 6.05 23.47 11.30
C TYR A 142 6.61 23.66 9.90
N SER A 143 7.58 24.57 9.77
CA SER A 143 8.30 24.76 8.50
C SER A 143 9.15 23.54 8.14
N SER A 144 9.43 23.36 6.85
CA SER A 144 10.35 22.33 6.37
C SER A 144 11.75 22.44 7.00
N GLY A 145 12.19 23.66 7.33
CA GLY A 145 13.48 23.88 8.00
C GLY A 145 13.53 23.29 9.42
N LEU A 146 12.45 23.43 10.18
CA LEU A 146 12.31 22.83 11.52
C LEU A 146 12.23 21.30 11.41
N ASN A 147 11.43 20.79 10.46
CA ASN A 147 11.29 19.35 10.23
C ASN A 147 12.56 18.69 9.69
N GLY A 148 13.50 19.44 9.12
CA GLY A 148 14.78 18.95 8.63
C GLY A 148 15.98 19.31 9.52
N GLN A 149 15.78 19.79 10.74
CA GLN A 149 16.87 20.20 11.63
C GLN A 149 17.55 18.99 12.28
N GLN A 150 18.68 18.53 11.72
CA GLN A 150 19.40 17.31 12.14
C GLN A 150 19.64 17.18 13.66
N GLY A 151 19.93 18.29 14.34
CA GLY A 151 20.17 18.30 15.78
C GLY A 151 18.93 18.01 16.64
N GLY A 152 17.73 18.19 16.09
CA GLY A 152 16.45 17.95 16.77
C GLY A 152 15.69 16.71 16.27
N LEU A 153 16.30 15.93 15.37
CA LEU A 153 15.69 14.71 14.85
C LEU A 153 16.09 13.49 15.70
N GLY A 154 15.07 12.73 16.14
CA GLY A 154 15.18 11.47 16.89
C GLY A 154 14.90 10.24 16.00
N PRO A 155 15.45 9.07 16.29
CA PRO A 155 15.34 7.89 15.44
C PRO A 155 13.93 7.28 15.51
N ARG A 156 13.53 6.60 14.44
CA ARG A 156 12.28 5.83 14.38
C ARG A 156 12.29 4.64 15.33
N SER A 157 13.45 4.06 15.60
CA SER A 157 13.61 2.93 16.52
C SER A 157 13.24 3.24 17.97
N GLU A 158 13.11 4.51 18.35
CA GLU A 158 12.74 4.92 19.70
C GLU A 158 11.23 5.01 19.92
N VAL A 159 10.42 4.88 18.87
CA VAL A 159 8.98 4.63 18.97
C VAL A 159 8.79 3.12 19.15
N PHE A 160 8.78 2.68 20.41
CA PHE A 160 8.79 1.27 20.77
C PHE A 160 7.38 0.64 20.81
N ASP A 161 6.34 1.46 20.90
CA ASP A 161 4.94 1.01 20.85
C ASP A 161 4.08 2.05 20.14
N VAL A 162 4.16 2.01 18.80
CA VAL A 162 3.53 2.98 17.90
C VAL A 162 2.00 2.89 17.89
N ALA A 163 1.42 1.71 18.11
CA ALA A 163 -0.03 1.52 18.16
C ALA A 163 -0.67 2.29 19.34
N ASN A 164 0.10 2.49 20.42
CA ASN A 164 -0.28 3.29 21.58
C ASN A 164 0.40 4.68 21.59
N GLY A 165 1.11 5.05 20.52
CA GLY A 165 1.78 6.34 20.41
C GLY A 165 2.95 6.56 21.39
N LEU A 166 3.51 5.49 21.95
CA LEU A 166 4.57 5.56 22.96
C LEU A 166 5.97 5.56 22.32
N PHE A 167 6.78 6.49 22.78
CA PHE A 167 8.17 6.63 22.37
C PHE A 167 9.07 7.06 23.53
N GLN A 168 10.36 6.81 23.36
CA GLN A 168 11.39 7.16 24.32
C GLN A 168 11.64 8.68 24.33
N TYR A 169 11.60 9.29 25.51
CA TYR A 169 12.07 10.65 25.75
C TYR A 169 12.80 10.73 27.10
N PRO A 170 13.94 11.44 27.24
CA PRO A 170 14.68 12.12 26.16
C PRO A 170 15.25 11.12 25.15
N ILE A 171 15.55 11.63 23.94
CA ILE A 171 16.22 10.87 22.87
C ILE A 171 17.53 10.29 23.42
N ILE A 172 17.73 8.99 23.27
CA ILE A 172 18.94 8.29 23.74
C ILE A 172 19.91 8.10 22.57
N ASN A 173 19.41 7.55 21.46
CA ASN A 173 20.16 7.37 20.24
C ASN A 173 20.15 8.66 19.42
N SER A 174 21.14 9.50 19.68
CA SER A 174 21.33 10.73 18.91
C SER A 174 21.87 10.51 17.50
N GLY A 175 22.24 9.29 17.10
CA GLY A 175 22.78 8.97 15.77
C GLY A 175 24.05 9.74 15.40
N LEU A 176 24.56 9.48 14.20
CA LEU A 176 25.70 10.23 13.66
C LEU A 176 25.23 11.24 12.61
N ILE A 177 25.63 12.51 12.78
CA ILE A 177 25.57 13.51 11.71
C ILE A 177 26.89 13.43 10.94
N ALA A 178 26.92 12.57 9.91
CA ALA A 178 28.11 12.37 9.08
C ALA A 178 28.19 13.36 7.90
N ASP A 179 27.02 13.80 7.43
CA ASP A 179 26.89 14.64 6.23
C ASP A 179 25.60 15.48 6.26
N THR A 180 25.38 16.26 5.21
CA THR A 180 24.19 17.10 5.01
C THR A 180 22.89 16.31 4.82
N THR A 181 22.94 14.99 4.60
CA THR A 181 21.76 14.14 4.40
C THR A 181 21.35 13.39 5.66
N SER A 182 22.22 13.33 6.66
CA SER A 182 22.01 12.53 7.86
C SER A 182 20.70 12.93 8.56
N LYS A 183 19.91 11.94 8.99
CA LYS A 183 18.61 12.06 9.67
C LYS A 183 17.47 12.71 8.89
N ARG A 184 17.73 13.43 7.81
CA ARG A 184 16.70 14.08 6.98
C ARG A 184 15.98 13.06 6.09
N LEU A 185 14.94 13.49 5.37
CA LEU A 185 14.30 12.67 4.34
C LEU A 185 15.34 12.38 3.25
N ARG A 186 15.98 11.21 3.34
CA ARG A 186 17.13 10.83 2.52
C ARG A 186 16.68 9.84 1.44
N VAL A 187 17.14 10.06 0.21
CA VAL A 187 16.83 9.23 -0.95
C VAL A 187 18.06 9.08 -1.84
N ALA A 188 18.24 7.92 -2.46
CA ALA A 188 19.35 7.70 -3.36
C ALA A 188 19.19 8.54 -4.64
N THR A 189 20.30 9.02 -5.20
CA THR A 189 20.28 9.85 -6.43
C THR A 189 19.61 9.13 -7.59
N ASN A 190 19.91 7.82 -7.74
CA ASN A 190 19.33 7.01 -8.81
C ASN A 190 17.81 6.89 -8.68
N ASP A 191 17.27 6.92 -7.46
CA ASP A 191 15.83 6.71 -7.25
C ASP A 191 14.94 7.86 -7.70
N ILE A 192 15.54 9.05 -7.88
CA ILE A 192 14.86 10.25 -8.37
C ILE A 192 15.44 10.70 -9.72
N ASP A 193 16.22 9.87 -10.38
CA ASP A 193 16.80 10.19 -11.68
C ASP A 193 15.76 9.96 -12.79
N PRO A 194 15.32 11.02 -13.51
CA PRO A 194 14.37 10.87 -14.61
C PRO A 194 14.92 10.02 -15.77
N ALA A 195 16.23 9.82 -15.88
CA ALA A 195 16.80 8.91 -16.86
C ALA A 195 16.65 7.44 -16.45
N ALA A 196 16.69 7.13 -15.15
CA ALA A 196 16.49 5.78 -14.62
C ALA A 196 15.00 5.41 -14.52
N PHE A 197 14.15 6.39 -14.18
CA PHE A 197 12.72 6.20 -14.00
C PHE A 197 11.90 7.23 -14.79
N PRO A 198 11.91 7.16 -16.13
CA PRO A 198 11.18 8.11 -16.98
C PRO A 198 9.67 8.05 -16.71
N GLY A 199 9.06 9.22 -16.48
CA GLY A 199 7.61 9.30 -16.22
C GLY A 199 7.18 8.85 -14.82
N ALA A 200 8.12 8.59 -13.90
CA ALA A 200 7.80 8.28 -12.52
C ALA A 200 7.01 9.40 -11.83
N THR A 201 6.02 9.02 -11.04
CA THR A 201 5.33 9.91 -10.10
C THR A 201 5.93 9.75 -8.72
N PHE A 202 6.19 10.86 -8.05
CA PHE A 202 6.75 10.86 -6.69
C PHE A 202 5.73 11.39 -5.69
N ILE A 203 5.69 10.76 -4.52
CA ILE A 203 4.72 11.04 -3.47
C ILE A 203 5.48 11.23 -2.16
N VAL A 204 5.24 12.35 -1.48
CA VAL A 204 5.74 12.58 -0.13
C VAL A 204 4.62 12.40 0.87
N GLU A 205 4.95 11.81 2.01
CA GLU A 205 4.04 11.55 3.12
C GLU A 205 4.59 12.21 4.38
N GLY A 206 3.69 12.68 5.24
CA GLY A 206 4.00 12.89 6.65
C GLY A 206 3.15 11.96 7.52
N GLN A 207 3.60 11.71 8.74
CA GLN A 207 2.84 11.02 9.78
C GLN A 207 3.09 11.68 11.14
N TYR A 208 2.02 11.87 11.93
CA TYR A 208 2.12 12.22 13.35
C TYR A 208 1.89 10.97 14.20
N VAL A 209 2.64 10.84 15.31
CA VAL A 209 2.40 9.79 16.31
C VAL A 209 2.41 10.46 17.68
N THR A 210 1.35 10.24 18.46
CA THR A 210 1.26 10.73 19.84
C THR A 210 0.34 9.86 20.69
N VAL A 211 0.58 9.88 22.01
CA VAL A 211 -0.04 8.97 22.96
C VAL A 211 -1.53 9.21 23.16
N ASP A 212 -1.97 10.46 23.17
CA ASP A 212 -3.37 10.84 23.46
C ASP A 212 -4.28 10.65 22.25
N ASP A 213 -3.78 10.83 21.03
CA ASP A 213 -4.44 10.44 19.77
C ASP A 213 -4.68 8.93 19.70
N SER A 214 -3.64 8.15 20.03
CA SER A 214 -3.71 6.69 20.06
C SER A 214 -4.65 6.19 21.17
N SER A 215 -4.58 6.80 22.37
CA SER A 215 -5.46 6.49 23.50
C SER A 215 -6.93 6.81 23.22
N ALA A 216 -7.20 7.78 22.34
CA ALA A 216 -8.54 8.11 21.88
C ALA A 216 -9.04 7.16 20.77
N GLY A 217 -8.18 6.29 20.23
CA GLY A 217 -8.52 5.36 19.14
C GLY A 217 -8.48 5.99 17.75
N ASN A 218 -7.84 7.15 17.57
CA ASN A 218 -7.84 7.91 16.31
C ASN A 218 -6.55 7.78 15.50
N ALA A 219 -5.58 6.96 15.94
CA ALA A 219 -4.24 6.86 15.33
C ALA A 219 -4.14 6.31 13.89
N ASN A 220 -5.27 6.01 13.22
CA ASN A 220 -5.29 5.46 11.86
C ASN A 220 -5.58 6.50 10.76
N ASN A 221 -5.73 7.79 11.10
CA ASN A 221 -5.94 8.89 10.15
C ASN A 221 -4.81 9.94 10.18
N ASN A 222 -3.71 9.67 10.90
CA ASN A 222 -2.64 10.63 11.17
C ASN A 222 -1.57 10.75 10.08
N CYS A 223 -1.78 10.07 8.94
CA CYS A 223 -0.98 10.19 7.73
C CYS A 223 -1.64 11.10 6.70
N SER A 224 -0.84 11.76 5.86
CA SER A 224 -1.33 12.44 4.67
C SER A 224 -0.25 12.47 3.60
N TYR A 225 -0.66 12.44 2.34
CA TYR A 225 0.29 12.46 1.22
C TYR A 225 0.09 13.65 0.29
N ARG A 226 1.14 13.97 -0.47
CA ARG A 226 1.08 14.95 -1.57
C ARG A 226 2.05 14.55 -2.67
N THR A 227 1.64 14.71 -3.92
CA THR A 227 2.53 14.49 -5.08
C THR A 227 3.65 15.52 -5.11
N VAL A 228 4.84 15.14 -5.57
CA VAL A 228 6.01 16.01 -5.70
C VAL A 228 6.71 15.83 -7.03
N SER A 229 7.53 16.81 -7.41
CA SER A 229 8.49 16.73 -8.52
C SER A 229 9.89 17.10 -8.06
N PHE A 230 10.89 16.70 -8.83
CA PHE A 230 12.30 17.03 -8.59
C PHE A 230 12.88 17.81 -9.76
N GLY A 231 13.68 18.83 -9.45
CA GLY A 231 14.46 19.54 -10.46
C GLY A 231 15.44 18.62 -11.19
N ALA A 232 15.79 18.96 -12.43
CA ALA A 232 16.65 18.12 -13.27
C ALA A 232 18.17 18.26 -13.02
N THR A 233 18.59 19.24 -12.22
CA THR A 233 20.01 19.55 -11.99
C THR A 233 20.29 19.96 -10.54
N GLY A 234 21.57 20.07 -10.18
CA GLY A 234 22.01 20.53 -8.85
C GLY A 234 21.54 19.63 -7.72
N ASN A 235 21.00 20.21 -6.65
CA ASN A 235 20.44 19.47 -5.51
C ASN A 235 19.09 18.80 -5.80
N ARG A 236 18.62 18.81 -7.06
CA ARG A 236 17.36 18.19 -7.50
C ARG A 236 16.17 18.70 -6.67
N ASN A 237 15.98 20.01 -6.64
CA ASN A 237 15.02 20.63 -5.71
C ASN A 237 13.62 19.98 -5.79
N MET A 238 13.11 19.52 -4.64
CA MET A 238 11.75 19.03 -4.49
C MET A 238 10.75 20.19 -4.60
N SER A 239 9.63 19.97 -5.27
CA SER A 239 8.49 20.89 -5.35
C SER A 239 7.18 20.14 -5.14
N LEU A 240 6.31 20.66 -4.26
CA LEU A 240 4.98 20.10 -4.00
C LEU A 240 4.04 20.38 -5.17
N LEU A 241 3.22 19.39 -5.52
CA LEU A 241 2.22 19.43 -6.58
C LEU A 241 0.84 19.15 -6.00
N GLY A 242 -0.22 19.62 -6.67
CA GLY A 242 -1.61 19.37 -6.27
C GLY A 242 -1.92 19.86 -4.85
N THR A 243 -2.94 19.29 -4.22
CA THR A 243 -3.29 19.49 -2.81
C THR A 243 -2.85 18.29 -1.96
N THR A 244 -2.66 18.50 -0.66
CA THR A 244 -2.53 17.38 0.28
C THR A 244 -3.81 16.55 0.30
N GLN A 245 -3.66 15.24 0.21
CA GLN A 245 -4.73 14.28 0.47
C GLN A 245 -4.69 13.97 1.97
N ARG A 246 -5.59 14.62 2.72
CA ARG A 246 -5.65 14.55 4.18
C ARG A 246 -6.11 13.16 4.63
N GLN A 247 -5.60 12.70 5.75
CA GLN A 247 -5.97 11.43 6.40
C GLN A 247 -5.68 10.16 5.57
N GLN A 248 -4.88 10.27 4.50
CA GLN A 248 -4.55 9.16 3.62
C GLN A 248 -3.03 8.87 3.64
N PRO A 249 -2.59 7.65 3.99
CA PRO A 249 -1.19 7.27 3.84
C PRO A 249 -0.81 7.22 2.35
N ALA A 250 0.46 7.38 2.03
CA ALA A 250 0.92 7.48 0.64
C ALA A 250 0.66 6.21 -0.18
N ILE A 251 0.51 5.03 0.44
CA ILE A 251 0.07 3.82 -0.27
C ILE A 251 -1.30 4.00 -0.93
N GLN A 252 -2.18 4.85 -0.38
CA GLN A 252 -3.44 5.24 -1.02
C GLN A 252 -3.23 5.86 -2.41
N ALA A 253 -2.14 6.62 -2.58
CA ALA A 253 -1.81 7.23 -3.86
C ALA A 253 -1.58 6.19 -4.98
N TRP A 254 -1.24 4.94 -4.63
CA TRP A 254 -1.12 3.87 -5.62
C TRP A 254 -2.48 3.57 -6.26
N GLN A 255 -3.53 3.43 -5.45
CA GLN A 255 -4.89 3.20 -5.92
C GLN A 255 -5.51 4.45 -6.55
N ASP A 256 -5.21 5.63 -6.03
CA ASP A 256 -5.74 6.88 -6.59
C ASP A 256 -5.18 7.17 -7.99
N LEU A 257 -3.97 6.69 -8.29
CA LEU A 257 -3.31 6.83 -9.60
C LEU A 257 -3.52 5.60 -10.52
N ASP A 258 -3.75 4.42 -9.96
CA ASP A 258 -4.14 3.19 -10.68
C ASP A 258 -5.36 2.54 -10.00
N PRO A 259 -6.58 2.79 -10.51
CA PRO A 259 -7.82 2.25 -9.92
C PRO A 259 -7.94 0.72 -9.95
N GLN A 260 -7.03 0.00 -10.62
CA GLN A 260 -7.00 -1.46 -10.60
C GLN A 260 -6.17 -2.03 -9.43
N VAL A 261 -5.54 -1.16 -8.64
CA VAL A 261 -4.92 -1.53 -7.36
C VAL A 261 -6.00 -1.78 -6.34
N THR A 262 -5.84 -2.84 -5.56
CA THR A 262 -6.65 -3.09 -4.36
C THR A 262 -5.81 -2.86 -3.12
N LEU A 263 -6.35 -2.15 -2.14
CA LEU A 263 -5.76 -1.97 -0.82
C LEU A 263 -6.67 -2.64 0.21
N THR A 264 -6.08 -3.43 1.09
CA THR A 264 -6.77 -4.12 2.18
C THR A 264 -6.11 -3.75 3.50
N GLU A 265 -6.91 -3.29 4.45
CA GLU A 265 -6.47 -3.02 5.82
C GLU A 265 -6.45 -4.32 6.63
N VAL A 266 -5.38 -4.49 7.41
CA VAL A 266 -5.16 -5.60 8.32
C VAL A 266 -4.86 -4.98 9.69
N ILE A 267 -5.84 -5.04 10.58
CA ILE A 267 -5.70 -4.59 11.97
C ILE A 267 -5.24 -5.78 12.82
N ASP A 268 -4.12 -5.62 13.51
CA ASP A 268 -3.62 -6.63 14.44
C ASP A 268 -4.31 -6.55 15.82
N ALA A 269 -3.97 -7.49 16.70
CA ALA A 269 -4.56 -7.60 18.03
C ALA A 269 -4.26 -6.40 18.95
N ASP A 270 -3.23 -5.62 18.64
CA ASP A 270 -2.80 -4.43 19.40
C ASP A 270 -3.36 -3.14 18.78
N ASN A 271 -4.38 -3.26 17.90
CA ASN A 271 -5.00 -2.17 17.14
C ASN A 271 -4.04 -1.49 16.13
N GLY A 272 -2.95 -2.15 15.78
CA GLY A 272 -2.00 -1.71 14.77
C GLY A 272 -2.50 -1.97 13.36
N LEU A 273 -2.41 -0.96 12.49
CA LEU A 273 -2.78 -1.01 11.07
C LEU A 273 -1.59 -1.34 10.18
N VAL A 274 -1.76 -2.41 9.41
CA VAL A 274 -0.96 -2.76 8.23
C VAL A 274 -1.86 -2.67 7.00
N ILE A 275 -1.38 -2.10 5.91
CA ILE A 275 -2.11 -1.99 4.63
C ILE A 275 -1.38 -2.86 3.60
N VAL A 276 -2.13 -3.77 2.99
CA VAL A 276 -1.64 -4.64 1.91
C VAL A 276 -2.25 -4.16 0.60
N GLY A 277 -1.39 -3.70 -0.30
CA GLY A 277 -1.75 -3.34 -1.66
C GLY A 277 -1.34 -4.43 -2.66
N TYR A 278 -2.15 -4.66 -3.68
CA TYR A 278 -1.78 -5.54 -4.79
C TYR A 278 -2.35 -5.10 -6.14
N ARG A 279 -1.64 -5.49 -7.20
CA ARG A 279 -1.98 -5.21 -8.60
C ARG A 279 -1.53 -6.37 -9.50
N VAL A 280 -2.44 -6.85 -10.36
CA VAL A 280 -2.13 -7.90 -11.36
C VAL A 280 -2.32 -7.38 -12.78
N THR A 281 -1.26 -7.39 -13.58
CA THR A 281 -1.27 -6.89 -14.97
C THR A 281 -1.06 -8.02 -15.96
N GLU A 282 -1.98 -8.22 -16.89
CA GLU A 282 -1.80 -9.13 -18.01
C GLU A 282 -0.77 -8.55 -19.00
N LEU A 283 0.28 -9.32 -19.31
CA LEU A 283 1.35 -8.92 -20.22
C LEU A 283 1.16 -9.47 -21.65
N GLY A 284 0.12 -10.30 -21.85
CA GLY A 284 -0.07 -11.11 -23.05
C GLY A 284 0.74 -12.42 -23.02
N GLY A 285 0.43 -13.33 -23.94
CA GLY A 285 1.13 -14.63 -24.04
C GLY A 285 0.97 -15.52 -22.79
N GLY A 286 -0.09 -15.34 -22.01
CA GLY A 286 -0.32 -16.09 -20.76
C GLY A 286 0.55 -15.64 -19.58
N GLN A 287 1.27 -14.51 -19.71
CA GLN A 287 2.11 -13.98 -18.64
C GLN A 287 1.38 -12.87 -17.86
N PHE A 288 1.52 -12.87 -16.54
CA PHE A 288 0.91 -11.91 -15.63
C PHE A 288 1.97 -11.35 -14.68
N ALA A 289 2.07 -10.03 -14.59
CA ALA A 289 2.88 -9.35 -13.58
C ALA A 289 2.07 -9.18 -12.29
N TYR A 290 2.66 -9.60 -11.17
CA TYR A 290 2.11 -9.42 -9.84
C TYR A 290 2.99 -8.42 -9.08
N GLU A 291 2.38 -7.37 -8.55
CA GLU A 291 3.02 -6.39 -7.69
C GLU A 291 2.25 -6.33 -6.37
N TYR A 292 2.97 -6.38 -5.25
CA TYR A 292 2.44 -6.27 -3.90
C TYR A 292 3.20 -5.20 -3.14
N ALA A 293 2.53 -4.52 -2.22
CA ALA A 293 3.14 -3.60 -1.26
C ALA A 293 2.53 -3.82 0.12
N ILE A 294 3.36 -3.99 1.13
CA ILE A 294 2.92 -4.14 2.53
C ILE A 294 3.46 -2.95 3.30
N TYR A 295 2.57 -2.04 3.67
CA TYR A 295 2.87 -0.85 4.46
C TYR A 295 2.44 -1.06 5.90
N ASN A 296 3.39 -1.08 6.82
CA ASN A 296 3.06 -1.04 8.24
C ASN A 296 2.88 0.43 8.63
N MET A 297 1.65 0.88 8.85
CA MET A 297 1.38 2.27 9.24
C MET A 297 1.73 2.50 10.73
N ASN A 298 1.21 1.65 11.62
CA ASN A 298 1.40 1.81 13.08
C ASN A 298 1.27 0.48 13.87
N SER A 299 1.48 -0.68 13.25
CA SER A 299 1.60 -1.96 13.98
C SER A 299 2.92 -2.06 14.73
N THR A 300 2.84 -2.08 16.07
CA THR A 300 3.96 -2.37 16.98
C THR A 300 4.53 -3.77 16.72
N ARG A 301 3.67 -4.74 16.36
CA ARG A 301 4.05 -6.13 16.12
C ARG A 301 4.97 -6.31 14.92
N SER A 302 4.88 -5.40 13.95
CA SER A 302 5.62 -5.42 12.68
C SER A 302 5.36 -6.71 11.87
N VAL A 303 5.84 -6.76 10.63
CA VAL A 303 5.69 -7.94 9.76
C VAL A 303 7.06 -8.53 9.42
N ARG A 304 7.23 -9.84 9.57
CA ARG A 304 8.49 -10.54 9.27
C ARG A 304 8.44 -11.47 8.06
N SER A 305 7.24 -11.80 7.59
CA SER A 305 7.05 -12.66 6.42
C SER A 305 5.81 -12.29 5.65
N PHE A 306 5.83 -12.62 4.37
CA PHE A 306 4.68 -12.60 3.47
C PHE A 306 4.70 -13.93 2.71
N GLU A 307 3.66 -14.73 2.87
CA GLU A 307 3.54 -16.06 2.26
C GLU A 307 2.14 -16.28 1.69
N PHE A 308 2.04 -16.95 0.55
CA PHE A 308 0.76 -17.39 -0.01
C PHE A 308 0.91 -18.71 -0.77
N PRO A 309 -0.21 -19.46 -0.96
CA PRO A 309 -0.22 -20.67 -1.77
C PRO A 309 0.16 -20.39 -3.23
N LEU A 310 0.95 -21.29 -3.81
CA LEU A 310 1.36 -21.25 -5.21
C LEU A 310 0.90 -22.53 -5.89
N ALA A 311 0.16 -22.40 -7.00
CA ALA A 311 -0.31 -23.58 -7.73
C ALA A 311 0.85 -24.37 -8.37
N GLY A 312 0.64 -25.68 -8.57
CA GLY A 312 1.55 -26.52 -9.33
C GLY A 312 1.68 -26.04 -10.78
N GLY A 313 2.87 -26.16 -11.38
CA GLY A 313 3.11 -25.74 -12.77
C GLY A 313 3.33 -24.25 -12.99
N VAL A 314 3.20 -23.42 -11.93
CA VAL A 314 3.52 -21.99 -12.02
C VAL A 314 5.03 -21.79 -12.13
N THR A 315 5.44 -21.12 -13.20
CA THR A 315 6.79 -20.62 -13.40
C THR A 315 6.85 -19.16 -12.99
N LEU A 316 7.92 -18.80 -12.28
CA LEU A 316 8.12 -17.46 -11.73
C LEU A 316 9.38 -16.86 -12.33
N ASN A 317 9.29 -15.61 -12.78
CA ASN A 317 10.42 -14.84 -13.30
C ASN A 317 10.47 -13.47 -12.62
N GLY A 318 11.66 -12.87 -12.54
CA GLY A 318 11.81 -11.50 -12.03
C GLY A 318 11.38 -11.32 -10.57
N LEU A 319 11.55 -12.36 -9.75
CA LEU A 319 11.30 -12.32 -8.31
C LEU A 319 12.12 -11.20 -7.67
N GLY A 320 11.45 -10.23 -7.07
CA GLY A 320 12.09 -9.06 -6.49
C GLY A 320 11.40 -8.60 -5.21
N ALA A 321 12.18 -8.00 -4.32
CA ALA A 321 11.70 -7.29 -3.14
C ALA A 321 12.46 -5.96 -3.02
N THR A 322 11.77 -4.92 -2.55
CA THR A 322 12.37 -3.60 -2.29
C THR A 322 11.92 -3.09 -0.93
N HIS A 323 12.78 -2.28 -0.30
CA HIS A 323 12.52 -1.68 1.01
C HIS A 323 13.29 -0.36 1.14
N PRO A 324 12.84 0.57 2.00
CA PRO A 324 13.62 1.75 2.34
C PRO A 324 14.87 1.37 3.13
N ILE A 325 15.87 2.27 3.15
CA ILE A 325 17.13 2.06 3.84
C ILE A 325 17.14 2.81 5.17
N TYR A 326 17.30 2.08 6.27
CA TYR A 326 17.62 2.63 7.58
C TYR A 326 19.00 3.28 7.55
N HIS A 327 19.11 4.51 8.08
CA HIS A 327 20.33 5.30 7.98
C HIS A 327 20.61 6.09 9.27
N SER A 328 21.78 6.76 9.30
CA SER A 328 22.18 7.69 10.37
C SER A 328 22.28 7.08 11.77
N GLY A 329 22.45 5.77 11.88
CA GLY A 329 22.61 5.07 13.16
C GLY A 329 21.31 4.43 13.68
N GLU A 330 20.27 4.32 12.86
CA GLU A 330 19.19 3.35 13.11
C GLU A 330 19.78 1.94 13.34
N PRO A 331 19.26 1.18 14.31
CA PRO A 331 19.85 -0.11 14.69
C PRO A 331 19.47 -1.25 13.72
N TYR A 332 18.46 -1.04 12.89
CA TYR A 332 17.86 -2.08 12.07
C TYR A 332 18.72 -2.44 10.85
N SER A 333 18.71 -3.72 10.51
CA SER A 333 19.35 -4.29 9.34
C SER A 333 18.71 -3.77 8.06
N ASN A 334 19.52 -3.60 7.02
CA ASN A 334 19.09 -3.35 5.65
C ASN A 334 19.23 -4.60 4.76
N ALA A 335 19.24 -5.80 5.36
CA ALA A 335 19.30 -7.04 4.60
C ALA A 335 18.03 -7.23 3.77
N ALA A 336 18.19 -7.43 2.45
CA ALA A 336 17.07 -7.63 1.54
C ALA A 336 16.34 -8.95 1.83
N TRP A 337 15.02 -8.96 1.65
CA TRP A 337 14.23 -10.19 1.69
C TRP A 337 14.43 -10.94 0.38
N VAL A 338 14.70 -12.24 0.47
CA VAL A 338 14.87 -13.11 -0.69
C VAL A 338 13.65 -13.98 -0.85
N ALA A 339 13.18 -14.14 -2.08
CA ALA A 339 12.07 -15.02 -2.40
C ALA A 339 12.45 -16.48 -2.12
N ASN A 340 11.55 -17.22 -1.50
CA ASN A 340 11.65 -18.66 -1.28
C ASN A 340 10.43 -19.33 -1.90
N GLN A 341 10.67 -20.16 -2.93
CA GLN A 341 9.64 -20.99 -3.53
C GLN A 341 9.65 -22.35 -2.83
N GLY A 342 8.66 -22.55 -1.96
CA GLY A 342 8.43 -23.81 -1.27
C GLY A 342 7.60 -24.79 -2.10
N ALA A 343 7.34 -25.96 -1.54
CA ALA A 343 6.38 -26.90 -2.11
C ALA A 343 4.95 -26.33 -1.95
N GLY A 344 4.44 -25.71 -3.01
CA GLY A 344 3.07 -25.16 -3.03
C GLY A 344 2.92 -23.78 -2.37
N THR A 345 4.02 -23.07 -2.10
CA THR A 345 3.98 -21.70 -1.57
C THR A 345 5.05 -20.83 -2.20
N LEU A 346 4.82 -19.52 -2.19
CA LEU A 346 5.84 -18.50 -2.42
C LEU A 346 5.89 -17.59 -1.20
N SER A 347 7.09 -17.32 -0.71
CA SER A 347 7.27 -16.43 0.44
C SER A 347 8.50 -15.55 0.36
N TRP A 348 8.46 -14.46 1.12
CA TRP A 348 9.62 -13.64 1.47
C TRP A 348 9.63 -13.46 2.99
N SER A 349 10.82 -13.46 3.59
CA SER A 349 10.95 -13.25 5.03
C SER A 349 12.32 -12.72 5.43
N THR A 350 12.39 -12.21 6.66
CA THR A 350 13.64 -11.94 7.41
C THR A 350 13.76 -12.93 8.57
N GLU A 351 14.88 -12.86 9.30
CA GLU A 351 15.10 -13.63 10.52
C GLU A 351 14.02 -13.35 11.59
N THR A 352 13.82 -14.30 12.50
CA THR A 352 12.95 -14.10 13.66
C THR A 352 13.58 -13.13 14.67
N GLU A 353 12.76 -12.51 15.52
CA GLU A 353 13.23 -11.64 16.60
C GLU A 353 14.25 -12.34 17.52
N ALA A 354 14.04 -13.63 17.81
CA ALA A 354 14.95 -14.43 18.62
C ALA A 354 16.33 -14.65 17.97
N GLN A 355 16.41 -14.63 16.63
CA GLN A 355 17.67 -14.75 15.89
C GLN A 355 18.37 -13.40 15.76
N ASN A 356 17.60 -12.34 15.48
CA ASN A 356 18.12 -11.00 15.26
C ASN A 356 17.03 -9.98 15.61
N VAL A 357 17.12 -9.34 16.77
CA VAL A 357 16.18 -8.28 17.20
C VAL A 357 16.15 -7.08 16.25
N ASN A 358 17.22 -6.91 15.46
CA ASN A 358 17.38 -5.86 14.47
C ASN A 358 17.16 -6.36 13.04
N ALA A 359 16.53 -7.53 12.84
CA ALA A 359 16.20 -8.02 11.50
C ALA A 359 15.35 -6.98 10.73
N ASN A 360 15.40 -7.06 9.40
CA ASN A 360 14.74 -6.10 8.51
C ASN A 360 13.24 -6.39 8.42
N ALA A 361 12.52 -6.34 9.54
CA ALA A 361 11.07 -6.45 9.54
C ALA A 361 10.43 -5.19 8.94
N ILE A 362 9.20 -5.31 8.43
CA ILE A 362 8.39 -4.17 8.02
C ILE A 362 7.91 -3.45 9.30
N ARG A 363 8.64 -2.42 9.71
CA ARG A 363 8.37 -1.63 10.92
C ARG A 363 7.45 -0.46 10.61
N TRP A 364 6.96 0.18 11.65
CA TRP A 364 6.02 1.29 11.51
C TRP A 364 6.54 2.36 10.55
N SER A 365 5.64 2.93 9.76
CA SER A 365 5.93 3.91 8.72
C SER A 365 6.93 3.42 7.65
N THR A 366 7.07 2.10 7.49
CA THR A 366 7.86 1.50 6.40
C THR A 366 7.04 0.54 5.54
N MET A 367 7.44 0.42 4.28
CA MET A 367 6.81 -0.41 3.26
C MET A 367 7.83 -1.33 2.63
N HIS A 368 7.46 -2.57 2.38
CA HIS A 368 8.18 -3.45 1.46
C HIS A 368 7.31 -3.76 0.26
N SER A 369 7.91 -3.82 -0.92
CA SER A 369 7.20 -4.17 -2.16
C SER A 369 7.79 -5.44 -2.77
N PHE A 370 6.92 -6.33 -3.25
CA PHE A 370 7.27 -7.65 -3.78
C PHE A 370 6.73 -7.81 -5.19
N ARG A 371 7.48 -8.50 -6.05
CA ARG A 371 7.10 -8.65 -7.46
C ARG A 371 7.60 -9.91 -8.10
N PHE A 372 6.88 -10.33 -9.14
CA PHE A 372 7.29 -11.38 -10.06
C PHE A 372 6.35 -11.38 -11.28
N VAL A 373 6.76 -12.10 -12.32
CA VAL A 373 5.92 -12.48 -13.45
C VAL A 373 5.64 -13.97 -13.37
N ALA A 374 4.38 -14.36 -13.54
CA ALA A 374 3.94 -15.76 -13.55
C ALA A 374 3.27 -16.12 -14.88
N ASN A 375 3.33 -17.40 -15.25
CA ASN A 375 2.60 -17.97 -16.41
C ASN A 375 1.16 -18.41 -16.06
N ALA A 376 0.57 -17.81 -15.02
CA ALA A 376 -0.74 -18.21 -14.53
C ALA A 376 -1.58 -16.97 -14.16
N PRO A 377 -2.89 -16.99 -14.48
CA PRO A 377 -3.81 -15.92 -14.13
C PRO A 377 -4.02 -15.87 -12.61
N ALA A 378 -4.54 -14.74 -12.14
CA ALA A 378 -4.76 -14.54 -10.73
C ALA A 378 -6.09 -15.14 -10.25
N THR A 379 -6.06 -15.59 -9.00
CA THR A 379 -7.20 -16.09 -8.24
C THR A 379 -7.11 -15.55 -6.82
N THR A 380 -8.25 -15.41 -6.15
CA THR A 380 -8.28 -15.03 -4.74
C THR A 380 -7.71 -16.16 -3.88
N VAL A 381 -6.72 -15.81 -3.05
CA VAL A 381 -6.19 -16.70 -1.99
C VAL A 381 -5.95 -15.94 -0.71
N THR A 382 -5.82 -16.70 0.37
CA THR A 382 -5.40 -16.20 1.67
C THR A 382 -3.87 -16.20 1.77
N ALA A 383 -3.28 -15.01 1.87
CA ALA A 383 -1.90 -14.83 2.27
C ALA A 383 -1.78 -14.76 3.79
N THR A 384 -0.61 -15.12 4.31
CA THR A 384 -0.23 -15.06 5.71
C THR A 384 0.88 -14.03 5.90
N LEU A 385 0.72 -13.17 6.92
CA LEU A 385 1.71 -12.21 7.39
C LEU A 385 2.14 -12.62 8.80
N ASP A 386 3.32 -13.19 8.97
CA ASP A 386 3.80 -13.48 10.33
C ASP A 386 4.27 -12.20 11.01
N HIS A 387 3.92 -12.04 12.28
CA HIS A 387 4.39 -10.92 13.08
C HIS A 387 5.85 -11.09 13.48
N PHE A 388 6.56 -9.96 13.57
CA PHE A 388 7.95 -9.98 14.02
C PHE A 388 8.05 -10.13 15.54
N THR A 389 7.26 -9.36 16.29
CA THR A 389 7.18 -9.43 17.76
C THR A 389 5.82 -9.97 18.22
N GLY A 390 5.76 -10.47 19.46
CA GLY A 390 4.52 -10.95 20.08
C GLY A 390 3.96 -12.26 19.52
N GLY A 391 4.57 -12.85 18.49
CA GLY A 391 4.19 -14.13 17.88
C GLY A 391 2.88 -14.10 17.06
N GLY A 392 2.54 -15.22 16.43
CA GLY A 392 1.31 -15.34 15.61
C GLY A 392 1.42 -14.68 14.23
N SER A 393 0.28 -14.61 13.55
CA SER A 393 0.17 -14.09 12.19
C SER A 393 -1.19 -13.43 11.95
N ALA A 394 -1.25 -12.61 10.90
CA ALA A 394 -2.48 -12.13 10.31
C ALA A 394 -2.70 -12.78 8.94
N THR A 395 -3.94 -12.81 8.48
CA THR A 395 -4.31 -13.34 7.16
C THR A 395 -5.03 -12.29 6.35
N VAL A 396 -4.80 -12.27 5.04
CA VAL A 396 -5.39 -11.29 4.11
C VAL A 396 -5.72 -11.95 2.79
N GLU A 397 -6.87 -11.60 2.20
CA GLU A 397 -7.20 -12.04 0.84
C GLU A 397 -6.46 -11.18 -0.19
N ILE A 398 -5.78 -11.85 -1.13
CA ILE A 398 -5.04 -11.24 -2.23
C ILE A 398 -5.33 -11.97 -3.53
N LEU A 399 -4.93 -11.38 -4.64
CA LEU A 399 -4.85 -12.04 -5.93
C LEU A 399 -3.45 -12.63 -6.15
N ALA A 400 -3.33 -13.94 -6.34
CA ALA A 400 -2.07 -14.64 -6.58
C ALA A 400 -2.24 -15.72 -7.68
N PRO A 401 -1.15 -16.25 -8.28
CA PRO A 401 -1.20 -17.30 -9.29
C PRO A 401 -1.50 -18.67 -8.64
N SER A 402 -2.72 -18.86 -8.19
CA SER A 402 -3.07 -19.92 -7.25
C SER A 402 -4.47 -20.46 -7.52
N GLY A 403 -4.69 -20.95 -8.74
CA GLY A 403 -5.89 -21.71 -9.11
C GLY A 403 -5.53 -23.12 -9.56
N ASP A 404 -6.51 -23.99 -9.67
CA ASP A 404 -6.40 -25.15 -10.56
C ASP A 404 -6.14 -24.57 -11.96
N PHE A 405 -4.91 -24.68 -12.45
CA PHE A 405 -4.53 -24.25 -13.79
C PHE A 405 -3.99 -25.46 -14.54
N THR A 406 -4.45 -25.62 -15.77
CA THR A 406 -3.95 -26.64 -16.68
C THR A 406 -2.97 -25.99 -17.65
N LEU A 407 -1.72 -26.46 -17.70
CA LEU A 407 -0.71 -26.03 -18.65
C LEU A 407 -1.19 -26.24 -20.09
N PRO A 408 -1.18 -25.24 -20.97
CA PRO A 408 -1.58 -25.43 -22.37
C PRO A 408 -0.61 -26.35 -23.11
N VAL A 409 -1.09 -26.91 -24.23
CA VAL A 409 -0.21 -27.55 -25.19
C VAL A 409 0.80 -26.51 -25.72
N THR A 410 1.97 -26.96 -26.14
CA THR A 410 3.02 -26.10 -26.67
C THR A 410 3.48 -26.58 -28.03
N ALA A 411 4.22 -25.74 -28.77
CA ALA A 411 4.74 -26.07 -30.09
C ALA A 411 3.67 -26.62 -31.06
N ALA A 412 2.45 -26.05 -31.01
CA ALA A 412 1.38 -26.43 -31.90
C ALA A 412 1.73 -26.06 -33.35
N THR A 413 1.67 -27.04 -34.24
CA THR A 413 1.90 -26.87 -35.68
C THR A 413 0.78 -27.54 -36.46
N CYS A 414 0.46 -26.99 -37.62
CA CYS A 414 -0.55 -27.46 -38.55
C CYS A 414 0.09 -27.44 -39.94
N VAL A 415 0.10 -28.60 -40.60
CA VAL A 415 0.80 -28.80 -41.89
C VAL A 415 -0.15 -29.50 -42.86
N GLN A 416 -0.26 -28.97 -44.07
CA GLN A 416 -1.05 -29.61 -45.12
C GLN A 416 -0.33 -30.84 -45.68
N ASN A 417 -1.05 -31.95 -45.80
CA ASN A 417 -0.61 -33.19 -46.40
C ASN A 417 -1.67 -33.71 -47.38
N GLY A 418 -1.54 -33.35 -48.65
CA GLY A 418 -2.60 -33.57 -49.65
C GLY A 418 -3.83 -32.73 -49.34
N GLU A 419 -4.99 -33.37 -49.18
CA GLU A 419 -6.27 -32.74 -48.81
C GLU A 419 -6.50 -32.72 -47.29
N GLN A 420 -5.53 -33.17 -46.49
CA GLN A 420 -5.63 -33.27 -45.04
C GLN A 420 -4.73 -32.23 -44.36
N VAL A 421 -5.03 -31.90 -43.11
CA VAL A 421 -4.16 -31.06 -42.26
C VAL A 421 -3.72 -31.87 -41.05
N ASP A 422 -2.42 -32.10 -40.93
CA ASP A 422 -1.80 -32.77 -39.80
C ASP A 422 -1.46 -31.74 -38.72
N LEU A 423 -2.04 -31.90 -37.54
CA LEU A 423 -1.73 -31.13 -36.34
C LEU A 423 -0.79 -31.92 -35.44
N SER A 424 0.21 -31.26 -34.88
CA SER A 424 1.07 -31.82 -33.83
C SER A 424 1.41 -30.79 -32.76
N TRP A 425 1.62 -31.25 -31.54
CA TRP A 425 1.93 -30.41 -30.38
C TRP A 425 2.68 -31.22 -29.31
N SER A 426 3.11 -30.54 -28.25
CA SER A 426 3.67 -31.13 -27.05
C SER A 426 2.77 -30.85 -25.85
N ASN A 427 2.45 -31.87 -25.06
CA ASN A 427 1.63 -31.70 -23.86
C ASN A 427 2.47 -31.06 -22.74
N GLY A 428 1.92 -30.04 -22.10
CA GLY A 428 2.52 -29.40 -20.93
C GLY A 428 2.40 -30.26 -19.66
N GLU A 429 1.40 -31.13 -19.59
CA GLU A 429 1.19 -32.09 -18.50
C GLU A 429 0.29 -33.27 -18.97
N ILE A 430 -0.16 -34.10 -18.03
CA ILE A 430 -1.13 -35.17 -18.32
C ILE A 430 -2.54 -34.59 -18.24
N TYR A 431 -3.24 -34.59 -19.35
CA TYR A 431 -4.62 -34.09 -19.43
C TYR A 431 -5.65 -35.24 -19.31
N ASP A 432 -6.90 -34.88 -19.06
CA ASP A 432 -8.03 -35.79 -19.26
C ASP A 432 -8.47 -35.80 -20.74
N SER A 433 -8.49 -34.62 -21.38
CA SER A 433 -8.86 -34.48 -22.79
C SER A 433 -8.21 -33.27 -23.48
N ILE A 434 -8.21 -33.28 -24.81
CA ILE A 434 -7.81 -32.15 -25.66
C ILE A 434 -8.90 -31.92 -26.71
N GLU A 435 -9.54 -30.75 -26.69
CA GLU A 435 -10.47 -30.32 -27.73
C GLU A 435 -9.70 -29.69 -28.91
N VAL A 436 -10.07 -30.11 -30.13
CA VAL A 436 -9.59 -29.55 -31.39
C VAL A 436 -10.74 -28.81 -32.06
N THR A 437 -10.52 -27.54 -32.37
CA THR A 437 -11.46 -26.67 -33.09
C THR A 437 -10.87 -26.20 -34.42
N ARG A 438 -11.74 -25.86 -35.37
CA ARG A 438 -11.39 -25.14 -36.62
C ARG A 438 -12.38 -24.00 -36.81
N ASP A 439 -11.86 -22.79 -36.95
CA ASP A 439 -12.64 -21.55 -37.10
C ASP A 439 -13.66 -21.37 -35.96
N GLY A 440 -13.28 -21.77 -34.75
CA GLY A 440 -14.11 -21.71 -33.54
C GLY A 440 -15.13 -22.84 -33.39
N VAL A 441 -15.21 -23.78 -34.34
CA VAL A 441 -16.12 -24.93 -34.28
C VAL A 441 -15.37 -26.18 -33.83
N SER A 442 -15.91 -26.89 -32.82
CA SER A 442 -15.34 -28.14 -32.32
C SER A 442 -15.40 -29.25 -33.38
N LEU A 443 -14.25 -29.86 -33.67
CA LEU A 443 -14.10 -30.98 -34.60
C LEU A 443 -13.91 -32.30 -33.87
N ALA A 444 -13.15 -32.31 -32.77
CA ALA A 444 -12.83 -33.53 -32.03
C ALA A 444 -12.51 -33.25 -30.55
N THR A 445 -12.75 -34.25 -29.71
CA THR A 445 -12.22 -34.33 -28.34
C THR A 445 -11.35 -35.58 -28.25
N LEU A 446 -10.07 -35.38 -27.97
CA LEU A 446 -9.04 -36.43 -27.94
C LEU A 446 -8.74 -36.83 -26.50
N ALA A 447 -8.12 -38.00 -26.34
CA ALA A 447 -7.53 -38.39 -25.07
C ALA A 447 -6.43 -37.41 -24.66
N GLY A 448 -6.31 -37.12 -23.37
CA GLY A 448 -5.35 -36.14 -22.87
C GLY A 448 -3.86 -36.48 -23.06
N SER A 449 -3.55 -37.71 -23.49
CA SER A 449 -2.20 -38.11 -23.90
C SER A 449 -1.90 -37.91 -25.39
N ALA A 450 -2.88 -37.46 -26.19
CA ALA A 450 -2.69 -37.21 -27.61
C ALA A 450 -1.68 -36.07 -27.84
N THR A 451 -0.85 -36.21 -28.88
CA THR A 451 0.16 -35.23 -29.29
C THR A 451 0.08 -34.88 -30.77
N ASN A 452 -0.88 -35.47 -31.48
CA ASN A 452 -1.15 -35.24 -32.89
C ASN A 452 -2.60 -35.59 -33.22
N TRP A 453 -3.10 -35.01 -34.32
CA TRP A 453 -4.40 -35.31 -34.89
C TRP A 453 -4.46 -34.84 -36.35
N THR A 454 -5.22 -35.53 -37.20
CA THR A 454 -5.34 -35.20 -38.63
C THR A 454 -6.77 -34.80 -38.97
N ASP A 455 -6.93 -33.61 -39.54
CA ASP A 455 -8.18 -33.16 -40.15
C ASP A 455 -8.28 -33.66 -41.59
N VAL A 456 -9.13 -34.66 -41.82
CA VAL A 456 -9.37 -35.24 -43.15
C VAL A 456 -10.45 -34.48 -43.95
N SER A 457 -10.96 -33.39 -43.41
CA SER A 457 -12.12 -32.66 -43.93
C SER A 457 -11.84 -31.18 -44.19
N ALA A 458 -10.56 -30.80 -44.25
CA ALA A 458 -10.14 -29.42 -44.49
C ALA A 458 -10.50 -29.00 -45.93
N LEU A 459 -11.22 -27.89 -46.06
CA LEU A 459 -11.51 -27.30 -47.36
C LEU A 459 -10.40 -26.30 -47.73
N PRO A 460 -10.23 -25.97 -49.02
CA PRO A 460 -9.29 -24.93 -49.41
C PRO A 460 -9.69 -23.56 -48.82
N GLY A 461 -8.75 -22.86 -48.19
CA GLY A 461 -8.99 -21.58 -47.52
C GLY A 461 -8.07 -21.33 -46.34
N ASP A 462 -8.15 -20.12 -45.79
CA ASP A 462 -7.51 -19.78 -44.52
C ASP A 462 -8.31 -20.40 -43.37
N HIS A 463 -7.61 -21.13 -42.49
CA HIS A 463 -8.19 -21.76 -41.33
C HIS A 463 -7.36 -21.46 -40.07
N THR A 464 -8.07 -21.26 -38.96
CA THR A 464 -7.47 -21.20 -37.62
C THR A 464 -7.91 -22.42 -36.83
N TYR A 465 -6.97 -23.32 -36.56
CA TYR A 465 -7.17 -24.40 -35.62
C TYR A 465 -6.95 -23.91 -34.19
N GLY A 466 -7.67 -24.48 -33.22
CA GLY A 466 -7.48 -24.22 -31.80
C GLY A 466 -7.40 -25.50 -31.00
N LEU A 467 -6.37 -25.63 -30.15
CA LEU A 467 -6.18 -26.76 -29.24
C LEU A 467 -6.42 -26.31 -27.79
N ASN A 468 -7.36 -26.94 -27.08
CA ASN A 468 -7.67 -26.61 -25.68
C ASN A 468 -7.67 -27.89 -24.83
N ALA A 469 -6.68 -28.03 -23.94
CA ALA A 469 -6.59 -29.18 -23.05
C ALA A 469 -7.43 -28.98 -21.79
N THR A 470 -7.77 -30.06 -21.07
CA THR A 470 -8.55 -29.97 -19.82
C THR A 470 -8.09 -31.01 -18.80
N VAL A 471 -7.95 -30.60 -17.54
CA VAL A 471 -7.79 -31.47 -16.35
C VAL A 471 -8.95 -31.19 -15.40
N GLY A 472 -9.71 -32.23 -15.03
CA GLY A 472 -10.96 -32.11 -14.29
C GLY A 472 -11.97 -31.26 -15.04
N VAL A 473 -12.18 -30.03 -14.56
CA VAL A 473 -13.09 -29.03 -15.17
C VAL A 473 -12.35 -27.79 -15.66
N VAL A 474 -11.03 -27.78 -15.57
CA VAL A 474 -10.20 -26.60 -15.85
C VAL A 474 -9.62 -26.69 -17.26
N PRO A 475 -9.99 -25.78 -18.16
CA PRO A 475 -9.38 -25.70 -19.49
C PRO A 475 -8.02 -25.02 -19.43
N SER A 476 -7.11 -25.42 -20.31
CA SER A 476 -5.77 -24.84 -20.42
C SER A 476 -5.71 -23.51 -21.18
N GLY A 477 -6.79 -23.18 -21.89
CA GLY A 477 -6.84 -22.09 -22.86
C GLY A 477 -6.48 -22.57 -24.28
N ILE A 478 -7.04 -21.89 -25.29
CA ILE A 478 -6.90 -22.24 -26.70
C ILE A 478 -5.52 -21.82 -27.22
N VAL A 479 -4.78 -22.78 -27.77
CA VAL A 479 -3.53 -22.57 -28.50
C VAL A 479 -3.82 -22.60 -30.00
N PRO A 480 -3.69 -21.47 -30.72
CA PRO A 480 -4.05 -21.40 -32.12
C PRO A 480 -2.95 -21.94 -33.04
N CYS A 481 -3.35 -22.50 -34.18
CA CYS A 481 -2.48 -22.74 -35.33
C CYS A 481 -3.16 -22.29 -36.62
N ASN A 482 -2.51 -21.37 -37.34
CA ASN A 482 -3.05 -20.79 -38.57
C ASN A 482 -2.42 -21.45 -39.80
N ILE A 483 -3.25 -21.81 -40.78
CA ILE A 483 -2.80 -22.42 -42.04
C ILE A 483 -3.67 -21.95 -43.21
N LEU A 484 -3.03 -21.79 -44.38
CA LEU A 484 -3.72 -21.66 -45.67
C LEU A 484 -3.72 -23.04 -46.36
N VAL A 485 -4.88 -23.67 -46.49
CA VAL A 485 -5.05 -24.96 -47.17
C VAL A 485 -5.22 -24.72 -48.67
N GLN A 486 -4.31 -25.29 -49.46
CA GLN A 486 -4.34 -25.17 -50.93
C GLN A 486 -5.24 -26.23 -51.56
N ALA A 487 -5.90 -25.89 -52.66
CA ALA A 487 -6.64 -26.88 -53.45
C ALA A 487 -5.68 -27.91 -54.08
N ALA A 488 -6.08 -29.17 -54.15
CA ALA A 488 -5.31 -30.21 -54.83
C ALA A 488 -5.06 -29.82 -56.30
N LEU A 489 -3.81 -29.94 -56.75
CA LEU A 489 -3.44 -29.72 -58.15
C LEU A 489 -4.17 -30.75 -59.04
N ALA A 490 -5.09 -30.26 -59.87
CA ALA A 490 -5.72 -31.09 -60.90
C ALA A 490 -4.66 -31.46 -61.96
N ILE A 491 -4.07 -32.64 -61.86
CA ILE A 491 -3.28 -33.22 -62.95
C ILE A 491 -4.28 -33.67 -64.02
N SER A 492 -4.43 -32.89 -65.09
CA SER A 492 -5.07 -33.37 -66.31
C SER A 492 -4.16 -34.44 -66.94
N VAL A 493 -4.60 -35.69 -66.90
CA VAL A 493 -3.93 -36.82 -67.59
C VAL A 493 -4.15 -36.71 -69.10
#